data_AF-A0A382SR34-F1
#
_entry.id   AF-A0A382SR34-F1
#
_cell.length_a   1.000
_cell.length_b   1.000
_cell.length_c   1.000
_cell.angle_alpha   90.00
_cell.angle_beta   90.00
_cell.angle_gamma   90.00
#
_symmetry.space_group_name_H-M   'P 1'
#
loop_
_entity.id
_entity.type
_entity.pdbx_description
1 polymer ?
#
loop_
_entity_poly.entity_id
_entity_poly.type
_entity_poly.pdbx_seq_one_letter_code
_entity_poly.pdbx_strand_id
1 'polypeptide(L)' 'VVIFSIGIIGIFLNRKNVIVILMSIELILLAVNINLVSFSIFINDLTGQVFTMFILTVAAAEAAIGLAIIVVYYRN' A
#
# COMPACT_ATOMS: atom_id res chain seq x y z
N VAL A 1 -6.96 9.45 -6.54
CA VAL A 1 -7.22 10.37 -5.41
C VAL A 1 -8.21 9.79 -4.41
N VAL A 2 -9.43 9.42 -4.80
CA VAL A 2 -10.45 8.89 -3.87
C VAL A 2 -9.94 7.71 -3.02
N ILE A 3 -9.32 6.70 -3.65
CA ILE A 3 -8.77 5.52 -2.96
C ILE A 3 -7.66 5.93 -1.97
N PHE A 4 -6.79 6.86 -2.37
CA PHE A 4 -5.71 7.38 -1.53
C PHE A 4 -6.26 8.10 -0.30
N SER A 5 -7.28 8.96 -0.48
CA SER A 5 -7.95 9.65 0.62
C SER A 5 -8.65 8.68 1.59
N ILE A 6 -9.30 7.63 1.06
CA ILE A 6 -9.92 6.59 1.88
C ILE A 6 -8.86 5.84 2.71
N GLY A 7 -7.71 5.52 2.13
CA GLY A 7 -6.59 4.93 2.86
C GLY A 7 -6.10 5.80 4.00
N ILE A 8 -5.92 7.11 3.78
CA ILE A 8 -5.53 8.06 4.84
C ILE A 8 -6.58 8.13 5.95
N ILE A 9 -7.85 8.22 5.58
CA ILE A 9 -8.96 8.26 6.52
C ILE A 9 -9.02 6.95 7.34
N GLY A 10 -8.76 5.81 6.71
CA GLY A 10 -8.68 4.49 7.34
C GLY A 10 -7.62 4.43 8.44
N ILE A 11 -6.44 5.03 8.21
CA ILE A 11 -5.36 5.12 9.21
C ILE A 11 -5.78 5.99 10.40
N PHE A 12 -6.45 7.12 10.15
CA PHE A 12 -6.84 8.05 11.22
C PHE A 12 -8.00 7.54 12.08
N LEU A 13 -9.00 6.91 11.47
CA LEU A 13 -10.18 6.40 12.18
C LEU A 13 -9.86 5.14 13.00
N ASN A 14 -9.06 4.22 12.45
CA ASN A 14 -8.88 2.89 13.02
C ASN A 14 -7.51 2.68 13.69
N ARG A 15 -7.05 3.68 14.45
CA ARG A 15 -5.76 3.66 15.20
C ARG A 15 -5.59 2.48 16.16
N LYS A 16 -6.68 1.84 16.59
CA LYS A 16 -6.66 0.73 17.56
C LYS A 16 -6.40 -0.64 16.93
N ASN A 17 -6.69 -0.81 15.64
CA ASN A 17 -6.59 -2.09 14.96
C ASN A 17 -5.41 -2.06 13.98
N VAL A 18 -4.26 -2.58 14.41
CA VAL A 18 -3.02 -2.58 13.60
C VAL A 18 -3.22 -3.25 12.23
N ILE A 19 -4.03 -4.31 12.16
CA ILE A 19 -4.37 -4.99 10.90
C ILE A 19 -5.08 -4.04 9.92
N VAL A 20 -5.98 -3.19 10.42
CA VAL A 20 -6.71 -2.21 9.59
C VAL A 20 -5.77 -1.11 9.11
N ILE A 21 -4.78 -0.74 9.92
CA ILE A 21 -3.74 0.21 9.52
C ILE A 21 -2.90 -0.39 8.38
N LEU A 22 -2.47 -1.65 8.49
CA LEU A 22 -1.74 -2.33 7.41
C LEU A 22 -2.55 -2.40 6.11
N MET A 23 -3.84 -2.76 6.18
CA MET A 23 -4.72 -2.72 5.00
C MET A 23 -4.90 -1.32 4.42
N SER A 24 -4.88 -0.28 5.26
CA SER A 24 -5.00 1.10 4.80
C SER A 24 -3.74 1.57 4.07
N ILE A 25 -2.56 1.10 4.50
CA ILE A 25 -1.28 1.36 3.81
C ILE A 25 -1.28 0.66 2.44
N GLU A 26 -1.72 -0.60 2.36
CA GLU A 26 -1.89 -1.31 1.09
C GLU A 26 -2.80 -0.56 0.11
N LEU A 27 -3.92 -0.01 0.58
CA LEU A 27 -4.82 0.82 -0.25
C LEU A 27 -4.14 2.09 -0.77
N ILE A 28 -3.28 2.72 0.04
CA ILE A 28 -2.50 3.90 -0.36
C ILE A 28 -1.49 3.51 -1.45
N LEU A 29 -0.73 2.43 -1.25
CA LEU A 29 0.24 1.94 -2.21
C LEU A 29 -0.42 1.53 -3.53
N LEU A 30 -1.59 0.89 -3.47
CA LEU A 30 -2.38 0.56 -4.66
C LEU A 30 -2.82 1.81 -5.42
N ALA A 31 -3.26 2.86 -4.72
CA ALA A 31 -3.65 4.12 -5.35
C ALA A 31 -2.47 4.79 -6.08
N VAL A 32 -1.26 4.72 -5.51
CA VAL A 32 -0.03 5.21 -6.14
C VAL A 32 0.33 4.40 -7.37
N ASN A 33 0.23 3.06 -7.30
CA ASN A 33 0.47 2.16 -8.43
C ASN A 33 -0.46 2.44 -9.62
N ILE A 34 -1.76 2.62 -9.37
CA ILE A 34 -2.74 2.98 -10.41
C ILE A 34 -2.36 4.31 -11.06
N ASN A 35 -1.93 5.29 -10.26
CA ASN A 35 -1.52 6.59 -10.77
C ASN A 35 -0.28 6.47 -11.69
N LEU A 36 0.72 5.69 -11.27
CA LEU A 36 1.93 5.41 -12.06
C LEU A 36 1.63 4.71 -13.40
N VAL A 37 0.79 3.69 -13.38
CA VAL A 37 0.37 3.01 -14.63
C VAL A 37 -0.41 3.96 -15.53
N SER A 38 -1.30 4.79 -14.96
CA SER A 38 -2.05 5.77 -15.74
C SER A 38 -1.15 6.83 -16.40
N PHE A 39 -0.14 7.32 -15.68
CA PHE A 39 0.85 8.25 -16.24
C PHE A 39 1.75 7.59 -17.28
N SER A 40 2.14 6.32 -17.07
CA SER A 40 2.88 5.52 -18.04
C SER A 40 2.15 5.43 -19.38
N ILE A 41 0.84 5.18 -19.35
CA ILE A 41 0.02 5.13 -20.58
C ILE A 41 -0.09 6.52 -21.22
N PHE A 42 -0.27 7.57 -20.41
CA PHE A 42 -0.42 8.94 -20.94
C PHE A 42 0.84 9.45 -21.64
N ILE A 43 2.02 9.18 -21.08
CA ILE A 43 3.32 9.60 -21.64
C ILE A 43 3.87 8.57 -22.65
N ASN A 44 3.22 7.41 -22.80
CA ASN A 44 3.71 6.26 -23.57
C ASN A 44 5.12 5.81 -23.15
N ASP A 45 5.41 5.88 -21.86
CA ASP A 45 6.69 5.46 -21.28
C ASP A 45 6.49 4.23 -20.39
N LEU A 46 7.24 3.16 -20.67
CA LEU A 46 7.21 1.89 -19.94
C LEU A 46 7.78 2.00 -18.52
N THR A 47 8.54 3.05 -18.22
CA THR A 47 9.20 3.24 -16.92
C THR A 47 8.20 3.20 -15.75
N GLY A 48 7.01 3.79 -15.93
CA GLY A 48 5.99 3.79 -14.87
C GLY A 48 5.41 2.40 -14.58
N GLN A 49 5.28 1.52 -15.59
CA GLN A 49 4.85 0.13 -15.38
C GLN A 49 5.93 -0.71 -14.68
N VAL A 50 7.20 -0.51 -15.03
CA VAL A 50 8.32 -1.19 -14.36
C VAL A 50 8.38 -0.80 -12.89
N PHE A 51 8.24 0.50 -12.59
CA PHE A 51 8.25 0.99 -11.21
C PHE A 51 7.07 0.46 -10.39
N THR A 52 5.88 0.34 -10.99
CA THR A 52 4.71 -0.30 -10.36
C THR A 52 5.00 -1.74 -9.90
N MET A 53 5.70 -2.53 -10.72
CA MET A 53 6.07 -3.91 -10.34
C MET A 53 7.03 -3.95 -9.13
N PHE A 54 7.96 -3.00 -9.05
CA PHE A 54 8.83 -2.86 -7.88
C PHE A 54 8.03 -2.51 -6.63
N ILE A 55 7.11 -1.53 -6.71
CA ILE A 55 6.29 -1.14 -5.56
C ILE A 55 5.43 -2.31 -5.08
N LEU A 56 4.81 -3.08 -5.99
CA LEU A 56 4.02 -4.27 -5.61
C LEU A 56 4.85 -5.31 -4.85
N THR A 57 6.10 -5.51 -5.25
CA THR A 57 7.01 -6.45 -4.57
C THR A 57 7.39 -5.94 -3.18
N VAL A 58 7.66 -4.63 -3.05
CA VAL A 58 7.97 -4.01 -1.75
C VAL A 58 6.75 -4.02 -0.82
N ALA A 59 5.55 -3.75 -1.34
CA ALA A 59 4.30 -3.82 -0.59
C ALA A 59 4.07 -5.23 -0.01
N ALA A 60 4.25 -6.27 -0.85
CA ALA A 60 4.14 -7.66 -0.39
C ALA A 60 5.15 -8.00 0.74
N ALA A 61 6.38 -7.48 0.64
CA ALA A 61 7.39 -7.65 1.68
C ALA A 61 7.01 -6.89 2.97
N GLU A 62 6.51 -5.66 2.85
CA GLU A 62 6.03 -4.85 3.98
C GLU A 62 4.91 -5.57 4.74
N ALA A 63 3.88 -6.07 4.03
CA ALA A 63 2.75 -6.78 4.63
C ALA A 63 3.20 -8.05 5.38
N ALA A 64 4.13 -8.82 4.82
CA ALA A 64 4.70 -10.00 5.47
C ALA A 64 5.42 -9.63 6.79
N ILE A 65 6.22 -8.56 6.77
CA ILE A 65 6.94 -8.07 7.96
C ILE A 65 5.95 -7.53 9.00
N GLY A 66 4.97 -6.72 8.58
CA GLY A 66 3.95 -6.15 9.45
C GLY A 66 3.15 -7.23 10.18
N LEU A 67 2.74 -8.28 9.48
CA LEU A 67 2.04 -9.41 10.08
C LEU A 67 2.94 -10.20 11.04
N ALA A 68 4.21 -10.44 10.67
CA ALA A 68 5.16 -11.13 11.54
C ALA A 68 5.37 -10.40 12.88
N ILE A 69 5.47 -9.07 12.86
CA ILE A 69 5.59 -8.25 14.07
C ILE A 69 4.33 -8.39 14.94
N ILE A 70 3.14 -8.36 14.34
CA ILE A 70 1.87 -8.53 15.08
C ILE A 70 1.81 -9.90 15.76
N VAL A 71 2.22 -10.97 15.07
CA VAL A 71 2.22 -12.33 15.63
C VAL A 71 3.17 -12.44 16.83
N VAL A 72 4.37 -11.85 16.74
CA VAL A 72 5.32 -11.84 17.86
C VAL A 72 4.78 -11.02 19.04
N TYR A 73 4.19 -9.85 18.77
CA TYR A 73 3.59 -9.01 19.81
C TYR A 73 2.44 -9.70 20.54
N TYR A 74 1.61 -10.47 19.83
CA TYR A 74 0.47 -11.17 20.45
C TYR A 74 0.87 -12.44 21.20
N ARG A 75 2.08 -12.96 20.95
CA ARG A 75 2.62 -14.16 21.59
C ARG A 75 3.37 -13.86 22.90
N ASN A 76 3.82 -12.63 23.10
CA ASN A 76 4.38 -12.14 24.37
C ASN A 76 3.30 -11.49 25.23
#